data_AF-A0A127K3C6-F1
#
_entry.id   AF-A0A127K3C6-F1
#
_cell.length_a   1.000
_cell.length_b   1.000
_cell.length_c   1.000
_cell.angle_alpha   90.00
_cell.angle_beta   90.00
_cell.angle_gamma   90.00
#
_symmetry.space_group_name_H-M   'P 1'
#
loop_
_entity.id
_entity.type
_entity.pdbx_description
1 polymer ?
#
loop_
_entity_poly.entity_id
_entity_poly.type
_entity_poly.pdbx_seq_one_letter_code
_entity_poly.pdbx_strand_id
1 'polypeptide(L)'
;MSSPSQASIPAHTTRQSALKGDIARRRAGLGLLVFLVALPVSWWLFSRLEPIWSEIMPLEGVAFMAAATLLGAALAIAPLAAGIGFLLAIWFGVDSVYQPRTRGCALLDRVIIAAGLVVWFAPVLVALGSAGRALYEGRVHFVRPPRDYFLATDPIAFWQGVGFWLIMAGLFGFLAWRYWRPRLLPTAAAQD
;
A
#
# COMPACT_ATOMS: atom_id res chain seq x y z
N MET A 1 17.55 -58.42 38.34
CA MET A 1 17.86 -57.86 37.00
C MET A 1 16.81 -56.81 36.70
N SER A 2 17.24 -55.56 36.71
CA SER A 2 16.41 -54.35 36.73
C SER A 2 15.87 -54.05 35.32
N SER A 3 14.54 -53.94 35.19
CA SER A 3 13.91 -53.40 33.98
C SER A 3 14.11 -51.87 33.95
N PRO A 4 14.63 -51.27 32.87
CA PRO A 4 14.72 -49.83 32.77
C PRO A 4 13.32 -49.25 32.54
N SER A 5 12.94 -48.34 33.44
CA SER A 5 11.78 -47.47 33.32
C SER A 5 11.87 -46.68 32.02
N GLN A 6 10.97 -46.97 31.08
CA GLN A 6 10.69 -46.06 29.96
C GLN A 6 10.12 -44.77 30.54
N ALA A 7 10.98 -43.77 30.68
CA ALA A 7 10.55 -42.40 30.88
C ALA A 7 9.74 -41.99 29.65
N SER A 8 8.43 -41.86 29.82
CA SER A 8 7.54 -41.24 28.84
C SER A 8 7.94 -39.78 28.70
N ILE A 9 8.71 -39.44 27.67
CA ILE A 9 8.97 -38.06 27.29
C ILE A 9 7.61 -37.46 26.90
N PRO A 10 7.11 -36.42 27.59
CA PRO A 10 5.84 -35.83 27.24
C PRO A 10 5.93 -35.24 25.83
N ALA A 11 5.04 -35.70 24.95
CA ALA A 11 4.87 -35.23 23.58
C ALA A 11 4.26 -33.81 23.51
N HIS A 12 4.72 -32.89 24.36
CA HIS A 12 4.36 -31.48 24.35
C HIS A 12 5.50 -30.67 23.72
N THR A 13 5.88 -31.02 22.50
CA THR A 13 6.54 -30.07 21.60
C THR A 13 6.07 -30.34 20.17
N THR A 14 4.76 -30.55 20.01
CA THR A 14 4.12 -30.18 18.75
C THR A 14 4.43 -28.70 18.54
N ARG A 15 5.40 -28.40 17.65
CA ARG A 15 5.49 -27.10 17.00
C ARG A 15 4.09 -26.79 16.51
N GLN A 16 3.39 -25.94 17.24
CA GLN A 16 2.10 -25.40 16.87
C GLN A 16 2.30 -24.84 15.47
N SER A 17 1.76 -25.54 14.46
CA SER A 17 1.92 -25.12 13.08
C SER A 17 1.37 -23.70 13.00
N ALA A 18 2.24 -22.74 12.65
CA ALA A 18 1.85 -21.34 12.67
C ALA A 18 0.64 -21.17 11.73
N LEU A 19 -0.50 -20.78 12.29
CA LEU A 19 -1.72 -20.60 11.52
C LEU A 19 -1.46 -19.56 10.43
N LYS A 20 -2.04 -19.76 9.24
CA LYS A 20 -1.78 -18.89 8.07
C LYS A 20 -2.01 -17.40 8.38
N GLY A 21 -3.04 -17.09 9.17
CA GLY A 21 -3.34 -15.72 9.56
C GLY A 21 -2.29 -15.11 10.49
N ASP A 22 -1.63 -15.90 11.34
CA ASP A 22 -0.55 -15.40 12.21
C ASP A 22 0.71 -15.07 11.38
N ILE A 23 0.98 -15.84 10.33
CA ILE A 23 2.07 -15.56 9.38
C ILE A 23 1.76 -14.28 8.59
N ALA A 24 0.54 -14.16 8.04
CA ALA A 24 0.10 -12.95 7.36
C ALA A 24 0.21 -11.74 8.29
N ARG A 25 -0.17 -11.89 9.56
CA ARG A 25 -0.08 -10.82 10.54
C ARG A 25 1.34 -10.34 10.81
N ARG A 26 2.30 -11.27 10.92
CA ARG A 26 3.72 -10.93 11.07
C ARG A 26 4.25 -10.20 9.84
N ARG A 27 3.89 -10.66 8.64
CA ARG A 27 4.27 -10.00 7.37
C ARG A 27 3.68 -8.59 7.28
N ALA A 28 2.43 -8.42 7.70
CA ALA A 28 1.80 -7.11 7.77
C ALA A 28 2.55 -6.17 8.72
N GLY A 29 2.96 -6.67 9.90
CA GLY A 29 3.77 -5.92 10.86
C GLY A 29 5.14 -5.52 10.31
N LEU A 30 5.82 -6.43 9.61
CA LEU A 30 7.10 -6.13 8.95
C LEU A 30 6.93 -5.09 7.83
N GLY A 31 5.91 -5.23 6.98
CA GLY A 31 5.59 -4.23 5.96
C GLY A 31 5.31 -2.86 6.56
N LEU A 32 4.56 -2.81 7.67
CA LEU A 32 4.27 -1.58 8.38
C LEU A 32 5.54 -0.95 8.96
N LEU A 33 6.43 -1.76 9.55
CA LEU A 33 7.71 -1.27 10.06
C LEU A 33 8.58 -0.70 8.93
N VAL A 34 8.67 -1.40 7.79
CA VAL A 34 9.38 -0.89 6.61
C VAL A 34 8.79 0.44 6.16
N PHE A 35 7.46 0.56 6.08
CA PHE A 35 6.81 1.82 5.74
C PHE A 35 7.13 2.94 6.73
N LEU A 36 6.99 2.67 8.03
CA LEU A 36 7.21 3.65 9.09
C LEU A 36 8.65 4.14 9.18
N VAL A 37 9.62 3.36 8.73
CA VAL A 37 11.04 3.77 8.66
C VAL A 37 11.36 4.42 7.32
N ALA A 38 10.96 3.81 6.21
CA ALA A 38 11.32 4.27 4.87
C ALA A 38 10.63 5.59 4.49
N LEU A 39 9.40 5.83 4.97
CA LEU A 39 8.68 7.08 4.67
C LEU A 39 9.38 8.32 5.26
N PRO A 40 9.72 8.38 6.56
CA PRO A 40 10.49 9.48 7.12
C PRO A 40 11.88 9.64 6.49
N VAL A 41 12.57 8.52 6.19
CA VAL A 41 13.88 8.56 5.52
C VAL A 41 13.75 9.17 4.13
N SER A 42 12.75 8.74 3.36
CA SER A 42 12.45 9.31 2.05
C SER A 42 12.17 10.80 2.16
N TRP A 43 11.26 11.20 3.06
CA TRP A 43 10.95 12.61 3.30
C TRP A 43 12.21 13.42 3.64
N TRP A 44 13.03 12.93 4.58
CA TRP A 44 14.25 13.61 4.98
C TRP A 44 15.22 13.77 3.81
N LEU A 45 15.48 12.71 3.04
CA LEU A 45 16.36 12.73 1.86
C LEU A 45 15.90 13.77 0.84
N PHE A 46 14.61 13.80 0.50
CA PHE A 46 14.07 14.79 -0.44
C PHE A 46 14.12 16.22 0.12
N SER A 47 13.85 16.41 1.41
CA SER A 47 13.89 17.73 2.06
C SER A 47 15.31 18.30 2.22
N ARG A 48 16.33 17.43 2.26
CA ARG A 48 17.73 17.79 2.41
C ARG A 48 18.54 17.62 1.13
N LEU A 49 17.88 17.38 0.00
CA LEU A 49 18.54 17.06 -1.25
C LEU A 49 19.57 18.12 -1.66
N GLU A 50 19.17 19.39 -1.62
CA GLU A 50 20.03 20.51 -2.03
C GLU A 50 21.26 20.67 -1.10
N PRO A 51 21.11 20.69 0.24
CA PRO A 51 22.25 20.63 1.16
C PRO A 51 23.18 19.44 0.91
N ILE A 52 22.64 18.22 0.79
CA ILE A 52 23.45 17.01 0.56
C ILE A 52 24.20 17.11 -0.77
N TRP A 53 23.52 17.58 -1.82
CA TRP A 53 24.14 17.74 -3.13
C TRP A 53 25.29 18.75 -3.11
N SER A 54 25.14 19.85 -2.34
CA SER A 54 26.20 20.85 -2.21
C SER A 54 27.48 20.32 -1.54
N GLU A 55 27.38 19.28 -0.70
CA GLU A 55 28.53 18.59 -0.10
C GLU A 55 29.17 17.56 -1.06
N ILE A 56 28.36 16.97 -1.95
CA ILE A 56 28.83 15.98 -2.93
C ILE A 56 29.52 16.64 -4.12
N MET A 57 28.98 17.76 -4.60
CA MET A 57 29.48 18.48 -5.78
C MET A 57 30.99 18.82 -5.76
N PRO A 58 31.61 19.22 -4.63
CA PRO A 58 33.05 19.51 -4.58
C PRO A 58 33.93 18.25 -4.51
N LEU A 59 33.36 17.05 -4.35
CA LEU A 59 34.15 15.81 -4.43
C LEU A 59 34.64 15.62 -5.87
N GLU A 60 35.81 15.02 -6.04
CA GLU A 60 36.38 14.72 -7.35
C GLU A 60 36.52 13.21 -7.60
N GLY A 61 36.47 12.83 -8.88
CA GLY A 61 36.75 11.48 -9.35
C GLY A 61 35.86 10.39 -8.73
N VAL A 62 36.48 9.37 -8.15
CA VAL A 62 35.79 8.17 -7.64
C VAL A 62 34.88 8.50 -6.44
N ALA A 63 35.29 9.43 -5.57
CA ALA A 63 34.51 9.82 -4.40
C ALA A 63 33.19 10.48 -4.80
N PHE A 64 33.23 11.38 -5.79
CA PHE A 64 32.03 11.98 -6.39
C PHE A 64 31.10 10.93 -6.97
N MET A 65 31.64 10.05 -7.82
CA MET A 65 30.84 9.01 -8.47
C MET A 65 30.15 8.10 -7.45
N ALA A 66 30.87 7.67 -6.41
CA ALA A 66 30.32 6.82 -5.36
C ALA A 66 29.21 7.57 -4.58
N ALA A 67 29.47 8.81 -4.14
CA ALA A 67 28.52 9.59 -3.36
C ALA A 67 27.25 9.93 -4.16
N ALA A 68 27.38 10.37 -5.42
CA ALA A 68 26.25 10.64 -6.29
C ALA A 68 25.42 9.37 -6.57
N THR A 69 26.08 8.23 -6.79
CA THR A 69 25.40 6.94 -7.01
C THR A 69 24.66 6.49 -5.76
N LEU A 70 25.27 6.59 -4.57
CA LEU A 70 24.63 6.23 -3.31
C LEU A 70 23.42 7.12 -3.02
N LEU A 71 23.54 8.44 -3.25
CA LEU A 71 22.42 9.36 -3.11
C LEU A 71 21.28 9.00 -4.07
N GLY A 72 21.59 8.78 -5.35
CA GLY A 72 20.60 8.36 -6.35
C GLY A 72 19.92 7.04 -5.99
N ALA A 73 20.68 6.05 -5.52
CA ALA A 73 20.15 4.78 -5.06
C ALA A 73 19.24 4.95 -3.83
N ALA A 74 19.63 5.78 -2.86
CA ALA A 74 18.82 6.07 -1.68
C ALA A 74 17.50 6.76 -2.05
N LEU A 75 17.54 7.74 -2.94
CA LEU A 75 16.36 8.46 -3.45
C LEU A 75 15.42 7.57 -4.26
N ALA A 76 15.93 6.53 -4.93
CA ALA A 76 15.11 5.56 -5.64
C ALA A 76 14.50 4.51 -4.69
N ILE A 77 15.31 3.94 -3.80
CA ILE A 77 14.93 2.79 -2.96
C ILE A 77 14.01 3.22 -1.81
N ALA A 78 14.28 4.35 -1.14
CA ALA A 78 13.51 4.78 0.02
C ALA A 78 12.00 4.96 -0.26
N PRO A 79 11.57 5.73 -1.28
CA PRO A 79 10.14 5.87 -1.58
C PRO A 79 9.53 4.56 -2.08
N LEU A 80 10.28 3.74 -2.82
CA LEU A 80 9.81 2.44 -3.28
C LEU A 80 9.57 1.48 -2.11
N ALA A 81 10.52 1.40 -1.18
CA ALA A 81 10.40 0.61 0.03
C ALA A 81 9.22 1.07 0.90
N ALA A 82 9.01 2.38 1.02
CA ALA A 82 7.85 2.93 1.70
C ALA A 82 6.54 2.48 1.02
N GLY A 83 6.43 2.65 -0.29
CA GLY A 83 5.24 2.28 -1.06
C GLY A 83 4.93 0.77 -0.98
N ILE A 84 5.94 -0.07 -1.20
CA ILE A 84 5.79 -1.53 -1.11
C ILE A 84 5.46 -1.95 0.32
N GLY A 85 6.18 -1.42 1.31
CA GLY A 85 5.93 -1.71 2.73
C GLY A 85 4.48 -1.40 3.12
N PHE A 86 3.98 -0.23 2.70
CA PHE A 86 2.59 0.17 2.92
C PHE A 86 1.59 -0.80 2.28
N LEU A 87 1.78 -1.12 1.00
CA LEU A 87 0.88 -2.03 0.28
C LEU A 87 0.87 -3.42 0.90
N LEU A 88 2.04 -3.96 1.27
CA LEU A 88 2.15 -5.26 1.95
C LEU A 88 1.53 -5.23 3.34
N ALA A 89 1.68 -4.13 4.08
CA ALA A 89 1.07 -3.95 5.40
C ALA A 89 -0.45 -4.04 5.32
N ILE A 90 -1.06 -3.33 4.38
CA ILE A 90 -2.50 -3.35 4.18
C ILE A 90 -2.96 -4.69 3.63
N TRP A 91 -2.30 -5.21 2.59
CA TRP A 91 -2.68 -6.47 1.94
C TRP A 91 -2.66 -7.64 2.93
N PHE A 92 -1.53 -7.89 3.59
CA PHE A 92 -1.42 -8.96 4.56
C PHE A 92 -2.19 -8.66 5.84
N GLY A 93 -2.38 -7.38 6.18
CA GLY A 93 -3.22 -6.95 7.28
C GLY A 93 -4.65 -7.45 7.09
N VAL A 94 -5.28 -7.09 5.96
CA VAL A 94 -6.62 -7.52 5.59
C VAL A 94 -6.70 -9.04 5.48
N ASP A 95 -5.76 -9.67 4.77
CA ASP A 95 -5.73 -11.12 4.58
C ASP A 95 -5.65 -11.88 5.92
N SER A 96 -4.90 -11.35 6.89
CA SER A 96 -4.82 -11.95 8.23
C SER A 96 -6.17 -12.01 8.94
N VAL A 97 -7.06 -11.04 8.70
CA VAL A 97 -8.38 -10.98 9.37
C VAL A 97 -9.29 -12.12 8.96
N TYR A 98 -9.22 -12.52 7.68
CA TYR A 98 -10.07 -13.57 7.10
C TYR A 98 -9.45 -14.98 7.19
N GLN A 99 -8.31 -15.12 7.86
CA GLN A 99 -7.64 -16.41 8.04
C GLN A 99 -7.65 -16.85 9.50
N PRO A 100 -7.56 -18.17 9.77
CA PRO A 100 -7.42 -18.69 11.13
C PRO A 100 -6.20 -18.07 11.85
N ARG A 101 -6.41 -17.63 13.09
CA ARG A 101 -5.40 -16.96 13.93
C ARG A 101 -5.50 -17.42 15.37
N THR A 102 -4.36 -17.38 16.07
CA THR A 102 -4.30 -17.78 17.49
C THR A 102 -4.87 -16.71 18.41
N ARG A 103 -4.74 -15.42 18.05
CA ARG A 103 -5.26 -14.27 18.81
C ARG A 103 -6.04 -13.33 17.90
N GLY A 104 -7.36 -13.23 18.13
CA GLY A 104 -8.22 -12.26 17.47
C GLY A 104 -8.37 -10.98 18.32
N CYS A 105 -8.54 -9.83 17.65
CA CYS A 105 -8.88 -8.57 18.32
C CYS A 105 -9.89 -7.81 17.45
N ALA A 106 -11.16 -7.80 17.86
CA ALA A 106 -12.26 -7.28 17.05
C ALA A 106 -12.11 -5.79 16.69
N LEU A 107 -11.64 -4.96 17.64
CA LEU A 107 -11.44 -3.53 17.39
C LEU A 107 -10.36 -3.32 16.32
N LEU A 108 -9.23 -4.00 16.48
CA LEU A 108 -8.12 -3.87 15.56
C LEU A 108 -8.52 -4.39 14.17
N ASP A 109 -9.18 -5.53 14.10
CA ASP A 109 -9.63 -6.11 12.84
C ASP A 109 -10.57 -5.16 12.07
N ARG A 110 -11.46 -4.45 12.77
CA ARG A 110 -12.29 -3.38 12.18
C ARG A 110 -11.44 -2.23 11.64
N VAL A 111 -10.43 -1.79 12.37
CA VAL A 111 -9.51 -0.72 11.91
C VAL A 111 -8.77 -1.16 10.65
N ILE A 112 -8.29 -2.41 10.59
CA ILE A 112 -7.62 -2.94 9.40
C ILE A 112 -8.56 -3.00 8.19
N ILE A 113 -9.77 -3.51 8.39
CA ILE A 113 -10.76 -3.59 7.31
C ILE A 113 -11.11 -2.18 6.81
N ALA A 114 -11.37 -1.23 7.72
CA ALA A 114 -11.66 0.15 7.37
C ALA A 114 -10.50 0.80 6.60
N ALA A 115 -9.26 0.65 7.08
CA ALA A 115 -8.08 1.14 6.39
C ALA A 115 -7.92 0.52 5.00
N GLY A 116 -8.11 -0.81 4.88
CA GLY A 116 -8.07 -1.51 3.61
C GLY A 116 -9.12 -1.02 2.62
N LEU A 117 -10.36 -0.80 3.07
CA LEU A 117 -11.43 -0.25 2.25
C LEU A 117 -11.07 1.15 1.74
N VAL A 118 -10.61 2.03 2.62
CA VAL A 118 -10.18 3.38 2.25
C VAL A 118 -9.08 3.33 1.20
N VAL A 119 -8.04 2.52 1.41
CA VAL A 119 -6.91 2.43 0.47
C VAL A 119 -7.32 1.86 -0.89
N TRP A 120 -8.17 0.83 -0.93
CA TRP A 120 -8.61 0.22 -2.19
C TRP A 120 -9.57 1.11 -2.98
N PHE A 121 -10.42 1.87 -2.29
CA PHE A 121 -11.37 2.77 -2.93
C PHE A 121 -10.84 4.20 -3.12
N ALA A 122 -9.67 4.54 -2.57
CA ALA A 122 -9.05 5.86 -2.75
C ALA A 122 -8.93 6.28 -4.22
N PRO A 123 -8.50 5.43 -5.17
CA PRO A 123 -8.46 5.81 -6.59
C PRO A 123 -9.84 6.17 -7.17
N VAL A 124 -10.91 5.52 -6.70
CA VAL A 124 -12.30 5.84 -7.08
C VAL A 124 -12.68 7.22 -6.56
N LEU A 125 -12.41 7.48 -5.28
CA LEU A 125 -12.72 8.76 -4.64
C LEU A 125 -11.94 9.91 -5.30
N VAL A 126 -10.67 9.69 -5.65
CA VAL A 126 -9.86 10.68 -6.38
C VAL A 126 -10.43 10.92 -7.78
N ALA A 127 -10.79 9.87 -8.51
CA ALA A 127 -11.35 10.02 -9.86
C ALA A 127 -12.70 10.76 -9.84
N LEU A 128 -13.61 10.40 -8.92
CA LEU A 128 -14.88 11.11 -8.72
C LEU A 128 -14.66 12.55 -8.24
N GLY A 129 -13.73 12.77 -7.33
CA GLY A 129 -13.35 14.09 -6.84
C GLY A 129 -12.81 14.98 -7.96
N SER A 130 -11.96 14.45 -8.83
CA SER A 130 -11.45 15.15 -10.02
C SER A 130 -12.56 15.50 -11.00
N ALA A 131 -13.49 14.58 -11.27
CA ALA A 131 -14.65 14.85 -12.12
C ALA A 131 -15.57 15.92 -11.52
N GLY A 132 -15.90 15.80 -10.23
CA GLY A 132 -16.74 16.78 -9.51
C GLY A 132 -16.09 18.16 -9.45
N ARG A 133 -14.78 18.21 -9.20
CA ARG A 133 -14.00 19.45 -9.24
C ARG A 133 -14.04 20.09 -10.62
N ALA A 134 -13.89 19.29 -11.69
CA ALA A 134 -13.96 19.82 -13.05
C ALA A 134 -15.32 20.41 -13.40
N LEU A 135 -16.42 19.77 -12.95
CA LEU A 135 -17.77 20.29 -13.13
C LEU A 135 -18.00 21.58 -12.34
N TYR A 136 -17.49 21.65 -11.11
CA TYR A 136 -17.61 22.84 -10.26
C TYR A 136 -16.80 24.03 -10.81
N GLU A 137 -15.55 23.81 -11.22
CA GLU A 137 -14.67 24.87 -11.75
C GLU A 137 -14.93 25.18 -13.23
N GLY A 138 -15.71 24.37 -13.95
CA GLY A 138 -15.92 24.49 -15.38
C GLY A 138 -14.65 24.29 -16.23
N ARG A 139 -13.61 23.67 -15.66
CA ARG A 139 -12.33 23.41 -16.32
C ARG A 139 -11.74 22.05 -15.96
N VAL A 140 -11.07 21.41 -16.91
CA VAL A 140 -10.25 20.21 -16.69
C VAL A 140 -8.80 20.55 -16.95
N HIS A 141 -7.95 20.40 -15.93
CA HIS A 141 -6.50 20.60 -16.04
C HIS A 141 -5.79 19.26 -16.24
N PHE A 142 -5.01 19.14 -17.33
CA PHE A 142 -4.05 18.06 -17.51
C PHE A 142 -2.65 18.57 -17.21
N VAL A 143 -1.92 17.85 -16.34
CA VAL A 143 -0.60 18.28 -15.87
C VAL A 143 0.47 18.12 -16.97
N ARG A 144 0.33 17.13 -17.87
CA ARG A 144 1.31 16.87 -18.94
C ARG A 144 0.66 16.31 -20.23
N PRO A 145 0.81 16.98 -21.39
CA PRO A 145 1.25 18.37 -21.52
C PRO A 145 0.30 19.32 -20.75
N PRO A 146 0.81 20.42 -20.16
CA PRO A 146 -0.01 21.35 -19.38
C PRO A 146 -1.07 21.97 -20.29
N ARG A 147 -2.34 21.58 -20.08
CA ARG A 147 -3.46 22.08 -20.87
C ARG A 147 -4.73 22.16 -20.05
N ASP A 148 -5.43 23.27 -20.20
CA ASP A 148 -6.75 23.49 -19.62
C ASP A 148 -7.81 23.37 -20.70
N TYR A 149 -8.84 22.58 -20.45
CA TYR A 149 -10.04 22.52 -21.29
C TYR A 149 -11.20 23.13 -20.52
N PHE A 150 -11.80 24.18 -21.06
CA PHE A 150 -12.92 24.87 -20.43
C PHE A 150 -14.24 24.42 -21.04
N LEU A 151 -15.28 24.31 -20.21
CA LEU A 151 -16.63 24.01 -20.68
C LEU A 151 -17.15 25.08 -21.65
N ALA A 152 -16.77 26.34 -21.44
CA ALA A 152 -17.25 27.48 -22.24
C ALA A 152 -16.64 27.55 -23.64
N THR A 153 -15.36 27.20 -23.80
CA THR A 153 -14.63 27.37 -25.06
C THR A 153 -14.38 26.05 -25.79
N ASP A 154 -14.17 24.96 -25.06
CA ASP A 154 -13.79 23.65 -25.60
C ASP A 154 -14.66 22.52 -25.00
N PRO A 155 -15.99 22.59 -25.18
CA PRO A 155 -16.94 21.71 -24.48
C PRO A 155 -16.70 20.23 -24.77
N ILE A 156 -16.28 19.88 -25.99
CA ILE A 156 -16.01 18.48 -26.38
C ILE A 156 -14.85 17.91 -25.56
N ALA A 157 -13.71 18.61 -25.52
CA ALA A 157 -12.53 18.15 -24.79
C ALA A 157 -12.78 18.15 -23.27
N PHE A 158 -13.53 19.13 -22.76
CA PHE A 158 -13.99 19.16 -21.37
C PHE A 158 -14.78 17.90 -21.01
N TRP A 159 -15.83 17.56 -21.78
CA TRP A 159 -16.66 16.38 -21.51
C TRP A 159 -15.91 15.06 -21.70
N GLN A 160 -14.96 14.99 -22.64
CA GLN A 160 -14.06 13.84 -22.77
C GLN A 160 -13.19 13.67 -21.51
N GLY A 161 -12.66 14.76 -20.96
CA GLY A 161 -11.89 14.75 -19.72
C GLY A 161 -12.71 14.28 -18.51
N VAL A 162 -13.93 14.81 -18.35
CA VAL A 162 -14.87 14.37 -17.30
C VAL A 162 -15.23 12.89 -17.49
N GLY A 163 -15.56 12.50 -18.73
CA GLY A 163 -15.86 11.10 -19.09
C GLY A 163 -14.72 10.15 -18.77
N PHE A 164 -13.48 10.54 -19.06
CA PHE A 164 -12.29 9.76 -18.68
C PHE A 164 -12.23 9.51 -17.18
N TRP A 165 -12.40 10.53 -16.34
CA TRP A 165 -12.38 10.36 -14.89
C TRP A 165 -13.51 9.44 -14.40
N LEU A 166 -14.70 9.53 -14.97
CA LEU A 166 -15.82 8.65 -14.63
C LEU A 166 -15.56 7.18 -15.06
N ILE A 167 -15.00 6.97 -16.24
CA ILE A 167 -14.59 5.64 -16.70
C ILE A 167 -13.53 5.05 -15.76
N MET A 168 -12.52 5.84 -15.39
CA MET A 168 -11.48 5.41 -14.46
C MET A 168 -12.06 5.11 -13.06
N ALA A 169 -13.01 5.92 -12.58
CA ALA A 169 -13.72 5.66 -11.32
C ALA A 169 -14.47 4.32 -11.38
N GLY A 170 -15.18 4.05 -12.48
CA GLY A 170 -15.88 2.78 -12.70
C GLY A 170 -14.93 1.59 -12.73
N LEU A 171 -13.82 1.71 -13.47
CA LEU A 171 -12.79 0.67 -13.56
C LEU A 171 -12.16 0.36 -12.18
N PHE A 172 -11.69 1.38 -11.47
CA PHE A 172 -11.10 1.19 -10.15
C PHE A 172 -12.12 0.67 -9.14
N GLY A 173 -13.36 1.14 -9.21
CA GLY A 173 -14.45 0.68 -8.34
C GLY A 173 -14.75 -0.78 -8.58
N PHE A 174 -14.81 -1.21 -9.84
CA PHE A 174 -14.98 -2.60 -10.21
C PHE A 174 -13.85 -3.50 -9.69
N LEU A 175 -12.59 -3.09 -9.87
CA LEU A 175 -11.43 -3.86 -9.40
C LEU A 175 -11.38 -3.95 -7.86
N ALA A 176 -11.61 -2.82 -7.18
CA ALA A 176 -11.68 -2.78 -5.72
C ALA A 176 -12.83 -3.66 -5.21
N TRP A 177 -14.00 -3.57 -5.82
CA TRP A 177 -15.15 -4.40 -5.47
C TRP A 177 -14.89 -5.88 -5.72
N ARG A 178 -14.22 -6.25 -6.82
CA ARG A 178 -13.86 -7.65 -7.11
C ARG A 178 -12.95 -8.24 -6.02
N TYR A 179 -12.07 -7.42 -5.45
CA TYR A 179 -11.25 -7.83 -4.30
C TYR A 179 -12.08 -7.96 -3.01
N TRP A 180 -12.97 -7.00 -2.71
CA TRP A 180 -13.71 -6.96 -1.44
C TRP A 180 -14.94 -7.86 -1.38
N ARG A 181 -15.62 -8.09 -2.50
CA ARG A 181 -16.87 -8.85 -2.58
C ARG A 181 -16.81 -10.22 -1.87
N PRO A 182 -15.85 -11.13 -2.16
CA PRO A 182 -15.83 -12.44 -1.51
C PRO A 182 -15.51 -12.38 -0.01
N ARG A 183 -14.93 -11.27 0.47
CA ARG A 183 -14.56 -11.08 1.88
C ARG A 183 -15.72 -10.51 2.71
N LEU A 184 -16.49 -9.60 2.13
CA LEU A 184 -17.62 -8.95 2.80
C LEU A 184 -18.93 -9.74 2.69
N LEU A 185 -19.09 -10.48 1.59
CA LEU A 185 -20.27 -11.29 1.30
C LEU A 185 -19.82 -12.74 1.02
N PRO A 186 -19.47 -13.52 2.05
CA PRO A 186 -19.14 -14.92 1.86
C PRO A 186 -20.37 -15.64 1.29
N THR A 187 -20.24 -16.26 0.13
CA THR A 187 -21.30 -17.11 -0.41
C THR A 187 -21.44 -18.32 0.52
N ALA A 188 -22.64 -18.53 1.07
CA ALA A 188 -22.94 -19.62 2.01
C ALA A 188 -22.62 -21.03 1.46
N ALA A 189 -22.48 -21.19 0.14
CA ALA A 189 -22.19 -22.45 -0.54
C ALA A 189 -20.76 -23.03 -0.34
N ALA A 190 -19.93 -22.42 0.50
CA ALA A 190 -18.57 -22.89 0.81
C ALA A 190 -18.42 -23.41 2.26
N GLN A 191 -19.52 -23.65 2.96
CA GLN A 191 -19.54 -24.13 4.35
C GLN A 191 -20.12 -25.54 4.52
N ASP A 192 -20.35 -26.27 3.42
CA ASP A 192 -20.73 -27.69 3.42
C ASP A 192 -19.49 -28.59 3.24
#